data_AF-A0A971RHH6-F1
#
_entry.id   AF-A0A971RHH6-F1
#
_cell.length_a   1.000
_cell.length_b   1.000
_cell.length_c   1.000
_cell.angle_alpha   90.00
_cell.angle_beta   90.00
_cell.angle_gamma   90.00
#
_symmetry.space_group_name_H-M   'P 1'
#
loop_
_entity.id
_entity.type
_entity.pdbx_description
1 polymer ?
#
loop_
_entity_poly.entity_id
_entity_poly.type
_entity_poly.pdbx_seq_one_letter_code
_entity_poly.pdbx_strand_id
1 'polypeptide(L)'
;MVNKNNALNLIVCIKDNKLQALLQQGYSKAQVVPIYGDIEYKISNAKSITAALDDLDKRIKSNNQQLSFLYWLVDKPSSPVWQLASNTNDYQQFITNTAWQYLSWEWLSTRFNSKNGITDKSLIEQVIPWLVSMDDAAEQERMQKALEQEHESESERLAAERATLRVQNEQLKAENAALRQVDKELLVTFLPALFARVFTILGAADLALLCGSVQPLNIPSPFPEPSTEALRVLQKKFRSLPKAAQLDVVQLVQHLPHRQRLNIRPEMRELVSELEEVNE
;
A
#
# COMPACT_ATOMS: atom_id res chain seq x y z
N MET A 1 -3.43 -18.21 40.81
CA MET A 1 -4.21 -18.17 39.57
C MET A 1 -5.56 -17.54 39.87
N VAL A 2 -5.67 -16.22 39.75
CA VAL A 2 -6.98 -15.55 39.82
C VAL A 2 -7.71 -15.89 38.53
N ASN A 3 -8.97 -16.33 38.66
CA ASN A 3 -9.80 -16.72 37.55
C ASN A 3 -10.11 -15.47 36.69
N LYS A 4 -9.29 -15.20 35.66
CA LYS A 4 -9.32 -13.99 34.82
C LYS A 4 -10.65 -13.77 34.08
N ASN A 5 -11.50 -14.81 33.99
CA ASN A 5 -12.85 -14.72 33.44
C ASN A 5 -13.82 -13.84 34.25
N ASN A 6 -13.40 -13.33 35.41
CA ASN A 6 -14.20 -12.41 36.24
C ASN A 6 -13.46 -11.11 36.61
N ALA A 7 -12.36 -10.78 35.91
CA ALA A 7 -11.62 -9.56 36.16
C ALA A 7 -12.48 -8.34 35.81
N LEU A 8 -12.64 -7.43 36.77
CA LEU A 8 -13.38 -6.18 36.59
C LEU A 8 -12.40 -5.06 36.24
N ASN A 9 -12.51 -4.56 35.02
CA ASN A 9 -11.69 -3.48 34.49
C ASN A 9 -12.52 -2.19 34.47
N LEU A 10 -11.96 -1.13 35.04
CA LEU A 10 -12.53 0.21 34.96
C LEU A 10 -11.67 1.05 34.03
N ILE A 11 -12.30 1.61 33.01
CA ILE A 11 -11.70 2.51 32.05
C ILE A 11 -12.25 3.89 32.35
N VAL A 12 -11.38 4.83 32.73
CA VAL A 12 -11.75 6.21 32.98
C VAL A 12 -11.14 7.09 31.90
N CYS A 13 -12.02 7.76 31.16
CA CYS A 13 -11.66 8.66 30.07
C CYS A 13 -11.82 10.10 30.54
N ILE A 14 -10.78 10.91 30.36
CA ILE A 14 -10.83 12.34 30.53
C ILE A 14 -10.56 13.01 29.18
N LYS A 15 -11.56 13.72 28.67
CA LYS A 15 -11.49 14.46 27.42
C LYS A 15 -12.22 15.79 27.55
N ASP A 16 -11.61 16.89 27.11
CA ASP A 16 -12.20 18.23 27.14
C ASP A 16 -12.73 18.62 28.54
N ASN A 17 -12.00 18.26 29.61
CA ASN A 17 -12.41 18.41 31.01
C ASN A 17 -13.73 17.72 31.39
N LYS A 18 -14.11 16.67 30.66
CA LYS A 18 -15.21 15.78 31.02
C LYS A 18 -14.67 14.40 31.35
N LEU A 19 -15.21 13.80 32.40
CA LEU A 19 -14.87 12.47 32.86
C LEU A 19 -15.98 11.51 32.50
N GLN A 20 -15.62 10.39 31.89
CA GLN A 20 -16.52 9.28 31.60
C GLN A 20 -15.91 8.00 32.15
N ALA A 21 -16.73 7.16 32.79
CA ALA A 21 -16.31 5.87 33.28
C ALA A 21 -16.99 4.75 32.49
N LEU A 22 -16.22 3.73 32.14
CA LEU A 22 -16.71 2.50 31.54
C LEU A 22 -16.24 1.31 32.36
N LEU A 23 -17.14 0.37 32.60
CA LEU A 23 -16.86 -0.86 33.32
C LEU A 23 -16.94 -2.04 32.36
N GLN A 24 -15.96 -2.92 32.46
CA GLN A 24 -15.90 -4.15 31.69
C GLN A 24 -15.61 -5.32 32.61
N GLN A 25 -16.38 -6.39 32.48
CA GLN A 25 -16.17 -7.63 33.22
C GLN A 25 -15.73 -8.73 32.25
N GLY A 26 -14.48 -9.17 32.33
CA GLY A 26 -13.90 -10.12 31.37
C GLY A 26 -14.04 -9.64 29.91
N TYR A 27 -14.57 -10.49 29.04
CA TYR A 27 -14.79 -10.19 27.61
C TYR A 27 -16.17 -9.61 27.29
N SER A 28 -16.94 -9.19 28.31
CA SER A 28 -18.23 -8.54 28.08
C SER A 28 -18.05 -7.16 27.44
N LYS A 29 -19.07 -6.69 26.72
CA LYS A 29 -19.07 -5.34 26.14
C LYS A 29 -18.99 -4.31 27.27
N ALA A 30 -18.06 -3.37 27.14
CA ALA A 30 -17.91 -2.28 28.12
C ALA A 30 -19.21 -1.48 28.24
N GLN A 31 -19.60 -1.19 29.48
CA GLN A 31 -20.81 -0.43 29.80
C GLN A 31 -20.43 0.89 30.45
N VAL A 32 -21.07 1.97 29.99
CA VAL A 32 -20.88 3.29 30.59
C VAL A 32 -21.50 3.31 31.98
N VAL A 33 -20.74 3.77 32.97
CA VAL A 33 -21.18 3.89 34.36
C VAL A 33 -21.36 5.36 34.70
N PRO A 34 -22.56 5.77 35.15
CA PRO A 34 -22.80 7.16 35.52
C PRO A 34 -22.08 7.52 36.83
N ILE A 35 -21.60 8.76 36.88
CA ILE A 35 -20.89 9.35 38.02
C ILE A 35 -21.80 10.42 38.60
N TYR A 36 -22.22 10.26 39.85
CA TYR A 36 -23.28 11.06 40.46
C TYR A 36 -24.59 11.08 39.64
N GLY A 37 -24.83 10.08 38.78
CA GLY A 37 -25.99 10.00 37.90
C GLY A 37 -25.77 10.54 36.48
N ASP A 38 -24.64 11.22 36.22
CA ASP A 38 -24.31 11.78 34.90
C ASP A 38 -23.38 10.85 34.11
N ILE A 39 -23.61 10.73 32.80
CA ILE A 39 -22.76 9.95 31.89
C ILE A 39 -21.41 10.64 31.66
N GLU A 40 -21.41 11.98 31.61
CA GLU A 40 -20.21 12.80 31.50
C GLU A 40 -20.15 13.76 32.69
N TYR A 41 -19.19 13.55 33.57
CA TYR A 41 -19.01 14.38 34.75
C TYR A 41 -18.00 15.50 34.49
N LYS A 42 -18.40 16.76 34.69
CA LYS A 42 -17.54 17.90 34.40
C LYS A 42 -16.43 18.05 35.46
N ILE A 43 -15.18 18.03 35.00
CA ILE A 43 -14.00 18.22 35.82
C ILE A 43 -13.66 19.70 35.87
N SER A 44 -13.46 20.22 37.08
CA SER A 44 -13.01 21.61 37.27
C SER A 44 -11.67 21.70 38.00
N ASN A 45 -11.30 20.66 38.76
CA ASN A 45 -10.07 20.59 39.54
C ASN A 45 -9.74 19.15 39.98
N ALA A 46 -8.58 18.95 40.61
CA ALA A 46 -8.16 17.64 41.09
C ALA A 46 -9.15 16.99 42.08
N LYS A 47 -9.80 17.78 42.94
CA LYS A 47 -10.80 17.28 43.91
C LYS A 47 -12.05 16.73 43.21
N SER A 48 -12.43 17.28 42.06
CA SER A 48 -13.56 16.75 41.28
C SER A 48 -13.26 15.36 40.72
N ILE A 49 -12.00 15.05 40.40
CA ILE A 49 -11.58 13.71 39.98
C ILE A 49 -11.64 12.74 41.15
N THR A 50 -11.08 13.10 42.32
CA THR A 50 -11.11 12.21 43.50
C THR A 50 -12.54 11.96 43.99
N ALA A 51 -13.40 12.97 43.98
CA ALA A 51 -14.81 12.83 44.31
C ALA A 51 -15.55 11.92 43.31
N ALA A 52 -15.22 11.97 42.03
CA ALA A 52 -15.78 11.06 41.03
C ALA A 52 -15.34 9.61 41.25
N LEU A 53 -14.06 9.40 41.62
CA LEU A 53 -13.55 8.06 41.96
C LEU A 53 -14.18 7.51 43.24
N ASP A 54 -14.45 8.33 44.25
CA ASP A 54 -15.15 7.91 45.47
C ASP A 54 -16.60 7.45 45.19
N ASP A 55 -17.32 8.14 44.28
CA ASP A 55 -18.65 7.68 43.83
C ASP A 55 -18.56 6.33 43.10
N LEU A 56 -17.59 6.18 42.20
CA LEU A 56 -17.35 4.92 41.48
C LEU A 56 -16.97 3.78 42.43
N ASP A 57 -16.10 4.03 43.41
CA ASP A 57 -15.68 3.06 44.41
C ASP A 57 -16.86 2.56 45.24
N LYS A 58 -17.71 3.47 45.72
CA LYS A 58 -18.93 3.13 46.47
C LYS A 58 -19.86 2.25 45.65
N ARG A 59 -20.04 2.54 44.35
CA ARG A 59 -20.88 1.75 43.45
C ARG A 59 -20.31 0.36 43.16
N ILE A 60 -19.01 0.27 42.94
CA ILE A 60 -18.34 -1.00 42.66
C ILE A 60 -18.38 -1.91 43.89
N LYS A 61 -18.14 -1.34 45.08
CA LYS A 61 -18.26 -2.04 46.36
C LYS A 61 -19.70 -2.42 46.71
N SER A 62 -20.70 -1.59 46.39
CA SER A 62 -22.11 -1.94 46.63
C SER A 62 -22.56 -3.16 45.81
N ASN A 63 -21.92 -3.40 44.67
CA ASN A 63 -22.18 -4.57 43.83
C ASN A 63 -21.34 -5.80 44.24
N ASN A 64 -20.61 -5.71 45.36
CA ASN A 64 -19.70 -6.75 45.86
C ASN A 64 -18.66 -7.20 44.81
N GLN A 65 -18.25 -6.28 43.93
CA GLN A 65 -17.20 -6.51 42.92
C GLN A 65 -15.90 -5.86 43.38
N GLN A 66 -14.77 -6.40 42.92
CA GLN A 66 -13.44 -5.84 43.19
C GLN A 66 -12.77 -5.45 41.87
N LEU A 67 -12.24 -4.23 41.81
CA LEU A 67 -11.45 -3.78 40.67
C LEU A 67 -10.22 -4.65 40.52
N SER A 68 -9.99 -5.15 39.31
CA SER A 68 -8.76 -5.86 38.94
C SER A 68 -7.78 -4.89 38.29
N PHE A 69 -8.28 -4.04 37.39
CA PHE A 69 -7.44 -3.10 36.66
C PHE A 69 -8.14 -1.74 36.42
N LEU A 70 -7.37 -0.66 36.43
CA LEU A 70 -7.80 0.71 36.12
C LEU A 70 -7.01 1.28 34.94
N TYR A 71 -7.69 1.58 33.83
CA TYR A 71 -7.10 2.27 32.70
C TYR A 71 -7.49 3.75 32.71
N TRP A 72 -6.49 4.63 32.66
CA TRP A 72 -6.68 6.07 32.48
C TRP A 72 -6.40 6.47 31.04
N LEU A 73 -7.41 7.00 30.36
CA LEU A 73 -7.28 7.60 29.04
C LEU A 73 -7.42 9.12 29.18
N VAL A 74 -6.33 9.86 29.07
CA VAL A 74 -6.32 11.30 29.39
C VAL A 74 -5.81 12.09 28.18
N ASP A 75 -6.56 13.12 27.81
CA ASP A 75 -6.13 14.08 26.80
C ASP A 75 -5.06 15.05 27.34
N LYS A 76 -4.29 15.63 26.43
CA LYS A 76 -3.21 16.56 26.78
C LYS A 76 -3.70 17.78 27.57
N PRO A 77 -4.85 18.40 27.27
CA PRO A 77 -5.39 19.51 28.08
C PRO A 77 -5.69 19.14 29.53
N SER A 78 -6.23 17.94 29.79
CA SER A 78 -6.64 17.54 31.14
C SER A 78 -5.55 16.83 31.94
N SER A 79 -4.43 16.47 31.30
CA SER A 79 -3.27 15.81 31.93
C SER A 79 -2.76 16.52 33.19
N PRO A 80 -2.60 17.86 33.25
CA PRO A 80 -2.15 18.55 34.46
C PRO A 80 -3.12 18.40 35.64
N VAL A 81 -4.43 18.44 35.37
CA VAL A 81 -5.46 18.29 36.42
C VAL A 81 -5.49 16.84 36.93
N TRP A 82 -5.31 15.87 36.04
CA TRP A 82 -5.18 14.46 36.41
C TRP A 82 -3.92 14.20 37.25
N GLN A 83 -2.76 14.75 36.87
CA GLN A 83 -1.51 14.60 37.63
C GLN A 83 -1.62 15.16 39.06
N LEU A 84 -2.32 16.29 39.22
CA LEU A 84 -2.61 16.85 40.54
C LEU A 84 -3.51 15.91 41.35
N ALA A 85 -4.51 15.28 40.72
CA ALA A 85 -5.38 14.30 41.38
C ALA A 85 -4.64 13.01 41.75
N SER A 86 -3.76 12.49 40.88
CA SER A 86 -3.03 11.24 41.12
C SER A 86 -2.08 11.30 42.33
N ASN A 87 -1.65 12.51 42.70
CA ASN A 87 -0.78 12.75 43.85
C ASN A 87 -1.54 12.95 45.17
N THR A 88 -2.87 12.95 45.15
CA THR A 88 -3.68 13.06 46.37
C THR A 88 -3.72 11.74 47.14
N ASN A 89 -3.86 11.81 48.46
CA ASN A 89 -3.98 10.64 49.31
C ASN A 89 -5.24 9.82 48.98
N ASP A 90 -6.34 10.50 48.64
CA ASP A 90 -7.62 9.86 48.26
C ASP A 90 -7.45 8.97 47.03
N TYR A 91 -6.70 9.44 46.01
CA TYR A 91 -6.39 8.63 44.84
C TYR A 91 -5.54 7.41 45.20
N GLN A 92 -4.50 7.59 46.01
CA GLN A 92 -3.63 6.49 46.45
C GLN A 92 -4.41 5.41 47.22
N GLN A 93 -5.35 5.80 48.07
CA GLN A 93 -6.24 4.88 48.77
C GLN A 93 -7.14 4.09 47.80
N PHE A 94 -7.67 4.74 46.76
CA PHE A 94 -8.48 4.07 45.75
C PHE A 94 -7.69 3.01 44.96
N ILE A 95 -6.43 3.30 44.60
CA ILE A 95 -5.60 2.38 43.79
C ILE A 95 -4.80 1.36 44.60
N THR A 96 -4.87 1.36 45.94
CA THR A 96 -3.96 0.59 46.81
C THR A 96 -3.89 -0.92 46.49
N ASN A 97 -4.99 -1.52 46.01
CA ASN A 97 -5.05 -2.94 45.65
C ASN A 97 -5.40 -3.17 44.18
N THR A 98 -5.10 -2.19 43.33
CA THR A 98 -5.56 -2.12 41.95
C THR A 98 -4.38 -1.85 41.02
N ALA A 99 -4.16 -2.72 40.04
CA ALA A 99 -3.20 -2.44 38.97
C ALA A 99 -3.76 -1.31 38.08
N TRP A 100 -2.93 -0.36 37.68
CA TRP A 100 -3.40 0.76 36.86
C TRP A 100 -2.40 1.16 35.80
N GLN A 101 -2.91 1.75 34.72
CA GLN A 101 -2.12 2.25 33.61
C GLN A 101 -2.63 3.61 33.14
N TYR A 102 -1.70 4.50 32.78
CA TYR A 102 -1.99 5.77 32.13
C TYR A 102 -1.66 5.71 30.64
N LEU A 103 -2.58 6.19 29.81
CA LEU A 103 -2.44 6.28 28.36
C LEU A 103 -2.89 7.65 27.86
N SER A 104 -2.07 8.26 26.99
CA SER A 104 -2.41 9.51 26.32
C SER A 104 -3.44 9.26 25.22
N TRP A 105 -4.46 10.12 25.19
CA TRP A 105 -5.49 10.09 24.16
C TRP A 105 -4.93 10.32 22.76
N GLU A 106 -3.95 11.21 22.62
CA GLU A 106 -3.29 11.55 21.36
C GLU A 106 -2.52 10.35 20.79
N TRP A 107 -1.80 9.64 21.65
CA TRP A 107 -1.09 8.43 21.25
C TRP A 107 -2.05 7.36 20.75
N LEU A 108 -3.16 7.13 21.47
CA LEU A 108 -4.20 6.18 21.03
C LEU A 108 -4.81 6.62 19.70
N SER A 109 -5.13 7.91 19.54
CA SER A 109 -5.75 8.41 18.30
C SER A 109 -4.84 8.21 17.08
N THR A 110 -3.53 8.35 17.26
CA THR A 110 -2.52 8.07 16.23
C THR A 110 -2.46 6.57 15.91
N ARG A 111 -2.45 5.72 16.95
CA ARG A 111 -2.37 4.26 16.81
C ARG A 111 -3.55 3.66 16.05
N PHE A 112 -4.76 4.15 16.33
CA PHE A 112 -5.98 3.69 15.66
C PHE A 112 -6.32 4.50 14.39
N ASN A 113 -5.35 5.27 13.87
CA ASN A 113 -5.44 6.05 12.64
C ASN A 113 -6.70 6.94 12.56
N SER A 114 -7.15 7.46 13.71
CA SER A 114 -8.35 8.29 13.77
C SER A 114 -8.00 9.77 13.64
N LYS A 115 -8.10 10.29 12.41
CA LYS A 115 -7.81 11.70 12.09
C LYS A 115 -8.70 12.70 12.84
N ASN A 116 -9.89 12.28 13.28
CA ASN A 116 -10.86 13.11 14.00
C ASN A 116 -10.93 12.79 15.51
N GLY A 117 -9.96 12.03 16.02
CA GLY A 117 -9.97 11.51 17.39
C GLY A 117 -10.86 10.27 17.54
N ILE A 118 -10.71 9.57 18.66
CA ILE A 118 -11.46 8.34 18.93
C ILE A 118 -12.90 8.73 19.28
N THR A 119 -13.88 8.12 18.58
CA THR A 119 -15.31 8.22 18.92
C THR A 119 -15.68 7.21 19.99
N ASP A 120 -16.73 7.45 20.77
CA ASP A 120 -17.21 6.52 21.81
C ASP A 120 -17.48 5.12 21.27
N LYS A 121 -18.00 5.03 20.04
CA LYS A 121 -18.22 3.76 19.35
C LYS A 121 -16.89 3.03 19.08
N SER A 122 -15.90 3.71 18.49
CA SER A 122 -14.57 3.13 18.27
C SER A 122 -13.83 2.81 19.57
N LEU A 123 -14.08 3.58 20.64
CA LEU A 123 -13.52 3.33 21.95
C LEU A 123 -14.01 1.98 22.49
N ILE A 124 -15.33 1.75 22.47
CA ILE A 124 -15.96 0.53 22.99
C ILE A 124 -15.69 -0.68 22.09
N GLU A 125 -15.69 -0.51 20.76
CA GLU A 125 -15.62 -1.63 19.82
C GLU A 125 -14.19 -2.06 19.46
N GLN A 126 -13.19 -1.17 19.58
CA GLN A 126 -11.84 -1.45 19.10
C GLN A 126 -10.77 -1.22 20.18
N VAL A 127 -10.81 -0.06 20.84
CA VAL A 127 -9.75 0.35 21.77
C VAL A 127 -9.83 -0.43 23.08
N ILE A 128 -11.01 -0.52 23.69
CA ILE A 128 -11.19 -1.21 24.96
C ILE A 128 -10.91 -2.73 24.84
N PRO A 129 -11.42 -3.45 23.83
CA PRO A 129 -11.05 -4.85 23.61
C PRO A 129 -9.54 -5.03 23.44
N TRP A 130 -8.89 -4.12 22.69
CA TRP A 130 -7.44 -4.14 22.54
C TRP A 130 -6.70 -3.94 23.88
N LEU A 131 -7.11 -2.95 24.68
CA LEU A 131 -6.52 -2.67 26.00
C LEU A 131 -6.59 -3.87 26.94
N VAL A 132 -7.75 -4.55 26.99
CA VAL A 132 -7.94 -5.72 27.85
C VAL A 132 -7.20 -6.95 27.30
N SER A 133 -7.08 -7.09 25.98
CA SER A 133 -6.33 -8.18 25.35
C SER A 133 -4.80 -8.06 25.49
N MET A 134 -4.26 -6.86 25.77
CA MET A 134 -2.81 -6.68 25.96
C MET A 134 -2.25 -7.45 27.16
N ASP A 135 -3.08 -7.76 28.17
CA ASP A 135 -2.67 -8.48 29.38
C ASP A 135 -2.89 -10.01 29.31
N ASP A 136 -3.44 -10.51 28.19
CA ASP A 136 -3.63 -11.94 27.93
C ASP A 136 -2.63 -12.46 26.89
N ALA A 137 -1.42 -12.75 27.37
CA ALA A 137 -0.36 -13.40 26.60
C ALA A 137 -0.82 -14.67 25.83
N ALA A 138 -1.82 -15.39 26.36
CA ALA A 138 -2.38 -16.58 25.70
C ALA A 138 -3.27 -16.23 24.48
N GLU A 139 -3.92 -15.07 24.46
CA GLU A 139 -4.68 -14.61 23.30
C GLU A 139 -3.78 -13.96 22.26
N GLN A 140 -2.71 -13.26 22.68
CA GLN A 140 -1.66 -12.80 21.76
C GLN A 140 -1.04 -13.96 20.98
N GLU A 141 -0.70 -15.06 21.65
CA GLU A 141 -0.11 -16.22 20.98
C GLU A 141 -1.08 -16.87 19.99
N ARG A 142 -2.39 -16.91 20.32
CA ARG A 142 -3.43 -17.43 19.41
C ARG A 142 -3.67 -16.51 18.22
N MET A 143 -3.72 -15.20 18.44
CA MET A 143 -3.92 -14.20 17.40
C MET A 143 -2.72 -14.12 16.47
N GLN A 144 -1.51 -14.22 17.01
CA GLN A 144 -0.27 -14.22 16.23
C GLN A 144 -0.15 -15.48 15.37
N LYS A 145 -0.48 -16.66 15.92
CA LYS A 145 -0.56 -17.91 15.13
C LYS A 145 -1.62 -17.85 14.05
N ALA A 146 -2.80 -17.27 14.33
CA ALA A 146 -3.85 -17.11 13.33
C ALA A 146 -3.44 -16.14 12.21
N LEU A 147 -2.80 -15.02 12.56
CA LEU A 147 -2.29 -14.04 11.60
C LEU A 147 -1.15 -14.63 10.73
N GLU A 148 -0.26 -15.42 11.33
CA GLU A 148 0.80 -16.13 10.59
C GLU A 148 0.23 -17.13 9.59
N GLN A 149 -0.78 -17.91 9.98
CA GLN A 149 -1.48 -18.83 9.07
C GLN A 149 -2.22 -18.09 7.95
N GLU A 150 -2.86 -16.97 8.26
CA GLU A 150 -3.53 -16.13 7.26
C GLU A 150 -2.50 -15.56 6.27
N HIS A 151 -1.39 -15.00 6.75
CA HIS A 151 -0.31 -14.50 5.92
C HIS A 151 0.34 -15.57 5.04
N GLU A 152 0.53 -16.78 5.57
CA GLU A 152 1.04 -17.92 4.80
C GLU A 152 0.06 -18.28 3.67
N SER A 153 -1.24 -18.38 3.98
CA SER A 153 -2.28 -18.68 3.00
C SER A 153 -2.44 -17.59 1.92
N GLU A 154 -2.37 -16.32 2.30
CA GLU A 154 -2.42 -15.20 1.36
C GLU A 154 -1.16 -15.16 0.47
N SER A 155 0.00 -15.46 1.04
CA SER A 155 1.25 -15.51 0.29
C SER A 155 1.24 -16.62 -0.75
N GLU A 156 0.71 -17.80 -0.39
CA GLU A 156 0.49 -18.91 -1.33
C GLU A 156 -0.48 -18.53 -2.44
N ARG A 157 -1.61 -17.89 -2.09
CA ARG A 157 -2.60 -17.41 -3.07
C ARG A 157 -1.99 -16.41 -4.05
N LEU A 158 -1.24 -15.43 -3.54
CA LEU A 158 -0.57 -14.42 -4.36
C LEU A 158 0.54 -15.02 -5.24
N ALA A 159 1.26 -16.05 -4.75
CA ALA A 159 2.25 -16.76 -5.54
C ALA A 159 1.59 -17.53 -6.71
N ALA A 160 0.46 -18.20 -6.44
CA ALA A 160 -0.32 -18.88 -7.47
C ALA A 160 -0.86 -17.90 -8.52
N GLU A 161 -1.42 -16.77 -8.08
CA GLU A 161 -1.91 -15.71 -8.98
C GLU A 161 -0.79 -15.09 -9.82
N ARG A 162 0.39 -14.86 -9.25
CA ARG A 162 1.56 -14.41 -10.02
C ARG A 162 1.99 -15.43 -11.07
N ALA A 163 1.91 -16.72 -10.77
CA ALA A 163 2.25 -17.77 -11.72
C ALA A 163 1.26 -17.79 -12.91
N THR A 164 -0.05 -17.71 -12.64
CA THR A 164 -1.06 -17.67 -13.70
C THR A 164 -0.95 -16.41 -14.55
N LEU A 165 -0.76 -15.24 -13.92
CA LEU A 165 -0.57 -13.98 -14.64
C LEU A 165 0.70 -14.00 -15.50
N ARG A 166 1.79 -14.63 -15.05
CA ARG A 166 3.00 -14.78 -15.87
C ARG A 166 2.73 -15.59 -17.13
N VAL A 167 2.06 -16.73 -17.01
CA VAL A 167 1.70 -17.58 -18.16
C VAL A 167 0.80 -16.81 -19.14
N GLN A 168 -0.22 -16.10 -18.63
CA GLN A 168 -1.09 -15.27 -19.47
C GLN A 168 -0.32 -14.14 -20.16
N ASN A 169 0.65 -13.52 -19.48
CA ASN A 169 1.45 -12.45 -20.07
C ASN A 169 2.36 -13.00 -21.19
N GLU A 170 2.95 -14.17 -21.00
CA GLU A 170 3.74 -14.85 -22.04
C GLU A 170 2.87 -15.23 -23.24
N GLN A 171 1.66 -15.75 -23.00
CA GLN A 171 0.70 -16.05 -24.06
C GLN A 171 0.30 -14.78 -24.83
N LEU A 172 -0.10 -13.71 -24.14
CA LEU A 172 -0.46 -12.44 -24.77
C LEU A 172 0.72 -11.80 -25.53
N LYS A 173 1.95 -11.97 -25.05
CA LYS A 173 3.16 -11.55 -25.77
C LYS A 173 3.38 -12.38 -27.04
N ALA A 174 3.18 -13.69 -26.97
CA ALA A 174 3.28 -14.57 -28.13
C ALA A 174 2.18 -14.28 -29.16
N GLU A 175 0.94 -14.04 -28.71
CA GLU A 175 -0.17 -13.62 -29.57
C GLU A 175 0.09 -12.24 -30.19
N ASN A 176 0.57 -11.27 -29.41
CA ASN A 176 0.98 -9.98 -29.96
C ASN A 176 2.13 -10.13 -30.96
N ALA A 177 3.13 -10.97 -30.69
CA ALA A 177 4.21 -11.21 -31.63
C ALA A 177 3.71 -11.85 -32.94
N ALA A 178 2.73 -12.74 -32.88
CA ALA A 178 2.10 -13.32 -34.05
C ALA A 178 1.21 -12.32 -34.81
N LEU A 179 0.60 -11.37 -34.10
CA LEU A 179 -0.23 -10.28 -34.67
C LEU A 179 0.56 -9.05 -35.10
N ARG A 180 1.86 -8.95 -34.77
CA ARG A 180 2.77 -7.92 -35.28
C ARG A 180 2.96 -8.10 -36.78
N GLN A 181 1.99 -7.65 -37.55
CA GLN A 181 2.26 -7.06 -38.85
C GLN A 181 3.22 -5.91 -38.58
N VAL A 182 4.52 -6.12 -38.82
CA VAL A 182 5.49 -5.05 -38.68
C VAL A 182 4.97 -3.87 -39.49
N ASP A 183 4.86 -2.69 -38.86
CA ASP A 183 4.29 -1.50 -39.47
C ASP A 183 5.00 -1.22 -40.79
N LYS A 184 4.37 -1.64 -41.89
CA LYS A 184 4.89 -1.51 -43.27
C LYS A 184 5.31 -0.08 -43.54
N GLU A 185 4.54 0.86 -43.02
CA GLU A 185 4.75 2.29 -43.10
C GLU A 185 6.02 2.73 -42.36
N LEU A 186 6.30 2.16 -41.19
CA LEU A 186 7.45 2.49 -40.37
C LEU A 186 8.74 1.98 -41.03
N LEU A 187 8.72 0.77 -41.59
CA LEU A 187 9.83 0.24 -42.39
C LEU A 187 10.09 1.06 -43.64
N VAL A 188 9.07 1.30 -44.47
CA VAL A 188 9.23 2.08 -45.71
C VAL A 188 9.74 3.50 -45.42
N THR A 189 9.32 4.08 -44.29
CA THR A 189 9.73 5.44 -43.90
C THR A 189 11.17 5.51 -43.41
N PHE A 190 11.63 4.56 -42.58
CA PHE A 190 12.92 4.68 -41.89
C PHE A 190 14.06 3.87 -42.52
N LEU A 191 13.77 2.87 -43.37
CA LEU A 191 14.82 2.12 -44.08
C LEU A 191 15.78 3.03 -44.89
N PRO A 192 15.30 4.04 -45.65
CA PRO A 192 16.20 4.96 -46.37
C PRO A 192 17.06 5.83 -45.46
N ALA A 193 16.60 6.07 -44.22
CA ALA A 193 17.33 6.86 -43.23
C ALA A 193 18.51 6.10 -42.61
N LEU A 194 18.41 4.77 -42.58
CA LEU A 194 19.42 3.86 -42.01
C LEU A 194 20.39 3.33 -43.07
N PHE A 195 19.89 2.96 -44.25
CA PHE A 195 20.67 2.30 -45.30
C PHE A 195 20.65 3.11 -46.59
N ALA A 196 21.81 3.25 -47.23
CA ALA A 196 21.92 3.88 -48.53
C ALA A 196 21.36 2.94 -49.62
N ARG A 197 20.55 3.49 -50.53
CA ARG A 197 20.02 2.80 -51.72
C ARG A 197 19.21 1.54 -51.41
N VAL A 198 18.57 1.48 -50.24
CA VAL A 198 17.88 0.29 -49.73
C VAL A 198 16.82 -0.25 -50.71
N PHE A 199 16.01 0.61 -51.32
CA PHE A 199 14.95 0.21 -52.27
C PHE A 199 15.44 -0.08 -53.68
N THR A 200 16.74 0.11 -53.95
CA THR A 200 17.37 -0.39 -55.19
C THR A 200 17.91 -1.81 -55.01
N ILE A 201 18.13 -2.22 -53.76
CA ILE A 201 18.68 -3.52 -53.38
C ILE A 201 17.56 -4.47 -52.97
N LEU A 202 16.51 -3.97 -52.31
CA LEU A 202 15.33 -4.70 -51.88
C LEU A 202 14.14 -4.33 -52.76
N GLY A 203 13.54 -5.32 -53.41
CA GLY A 203 12.32 -5.12 -54.17
C GLY A 203 11.10 -4.88 -53.27
N ALA A 204 10.07 -4.25 -53.83
CA ALA A 204 8.80 -4.04 -53.15
C ALA A 204 8.11 -5.34 -52.71
N ALA A 205 8.35 -6.44 -53.43
CA ALA A 205 7.86 -7.78 -53.10
C ALA A 205 8.62 -8.40 -51.93
N ASP A 206 9.95 -8.24 -51.88
CA ASP A 206 10.78 -8.76 -50.79
C ASP A 206 10.43 -8.10 -49.46
N LEU A 207 10.24 -6.76 -49.49
CA LEU A 207 9.82 -6.01 -48.31
C LEU A 207 8.40 -6.37 -47.87
N ALA A 208 7.49 -6.63 -48.81
CA ALA A 208 6.15 -7.09 -48.47
C ALA A 208 6.19 -8.45 -47.75
N LEU A 209 7.00 -9.38 -48.25
CA LEU A 209 7.18 -10.70 -47.64
C LEU A 209 7.69 -10.60 -46.20
N LEU A 210 8.66 -9.72 -45.94
CA LEU A 210 9.20 -9.45 -44.60
C LEU A 210 8.16 -8.88 -43.64
N CYS A 211 7.20 -8.10 -44.15
CA CYS A 211 6.11 -7.55 -43.35
C CYS A 211 4.93 -8.51 -43.19
N GLY A 212 5.07 -9.78 -43.60
CA GLY A 212 3.98 -10.77 -43.61
C GLY A 212 2.85 -10.41 -44.59
N SER A 213 3.14 -9.63 -45.63
CA SER A 213 2.19 -9.16 -46.63
C SER A 213 2.33 -9.90 -47.95
N VAL A 214 1.22 -10.38 -48.50
CA VAL A 214 1.17 -10.96 -49.86
C VAL A 214 1.13 -9.86 -50.93
N GLN A 215 0.66 -8.66 -50.59
CA GLN A 215 0.60 -7.52 -51.50
C GLN A 215 1.92 -6.75 -51.51
N PRO A 216 2.52 -6.47 -52.68
CA PRO A 216 3.75 -5.70 -52.80
C PRO A 216 3.55 -4.28 -52.28
N LEU A 217 4.59 -3.70 -51.67
CA LEU A 217 4.54 -2.32 -51.18
C LEU A 217 4.50 -1.34 -52.37
N ASN A 218 3.76 -0.25 -52.24
CA ASN A 218 3.67 0.78 -53.28
C ASN A 218 4.92 1.68 -53.25
N ILE A 219 6.05 1.14 -53.72
CA ILE A 219 7.33 1.84 -53.82
C ILE A 219 7.52 2.28 -55.28
N PRO A 220 7.61 3.59 -55.59
CA PRO A 220 7.85 4.04 -56.94
C PRO A 220 9.24 3.62 -57.42
N SER A 221 9.31 3.01 -58.61
CA SER A 221 10.58 2.68 -59.28
C SER A 221 10.81 3.68 -60.43
N PRO A 222 11.95 4.38 -60.50
CA PRO A 222 13.08 4.39 -59.54
C PRO A 222 12.78 5.20 -58.28
N PHE A 223 13.22 4.71 -57.11
CA PHE A 223 13.01 5.43 -55.85
C PHE A 223 14.04 6.56 -55.70
N PRO A 224 13.60 7.83 -55.61
CA PRO A 224 14.51 8.94 -55.38
C PRO A 224 15.06 8.89 -53.95
N GLU A 225 16.37 8.99 -53.81
CA GLU A 225 17.01 9.13 -52.51
C GLU A 225 16.49 10.40 -51.79
N PRO A 226 16.14 10.32 -50.50
CA PRO A 226 15.71 11.50 -49.75
C PRO A 226 16.82 12.56 -49.74
N SER A 227 16.42 13.85 -49.80
CA SER A 227 17.37 14.95 -49.69
C SER A 227 18.13 14.90 -48.35
N THR A 228 19.30 15.54 -48.30
CA THR A 228 20.14 15.59 -47.08
C THR A 228 19.39 16.16 -45.87
N GLU A 229 18.50 17.13 -46.08
CA GLU A 229 17.61 17.68 -45.06
C GLU A 229 16.55 16.67 -44.60
N ALA A 230 15.91 15.98 -45.54
CA ALA A 230 14.92 14.94 -45.23
C ALA A 230 15.55 13.77 -44.46
N LEU A 231 16.77 13.36 -44.83
CA LEU A 231 17.53 12.33 -44.10
C LEU A 231 17.78 12.73 -42.65
N ARG A 232 18.23 13.96 -42.39
CA ARG A 232 18.46 14.44 -41.01
C ARG A 232 17.17 14.42 -40.18
N VAL A 233 16.04 14.81 -40.77
CA VAL A 233 14.73 14.78 -40.10
C VAL A 233 14.31 13.34 -39.80
N LEU A 234 14.44 12.42 -40.76
CA LEU A 234 14.07 11.02 -40.59
C LEU A 234 14.96 10.31 -39.56
N GLN A 235 16.27 10.57 -39.57
CA GLN A 235 17.22 10.03 -38.59
C GLN A 235 16.93 10.55 -37.18
N LYS A 236 16.61 11.84 -37.04
CA LYS A 236 16.18 12.42 -35.75
C LYS A 236 14.88 11.79 -35.26
N LYS A 237 13.89 11.59 -36.16
CA LYS A 237 12.63 10.93 -35.83
C LYS A 237 12.84 9.47 -35.42
N PHE A 238 13.72 8.75 -36.12
CA PHE A 238 14.06 7.37 -35.77
C PHE A 238 14.67 7.27 -34.36
N ARG A 239 15.62 8.16 -34.03
CA ARG A 239 16.23 8.23 -32.69
C ARG A 239 15.22 8.52 -31.58
N SER A 240 14.13 9.23 -31.90
CA SER A 240 13.05 9.54 -30.95
C SER A 240 12.02 8.42 -30.79
N LEU A 241 12.07 7.35 -31.59
CA LEU A 241 11.16 6.22 -31.44
C LEU A 241 11.44 5.43 -30.16
N PRO A 242 10.44 4.71 -29.60
CA PRO A 242 10.69 3.75 -28.53
C PRO A 242 11.75 2.72 -28.91
N LYS A 243 12.64 2.35 -27.98
CA LYS A 243 13.77 1.43 -28.25
C LYS A 243 13.30 0.08 -28.82
N ALA A 244 12.14 -0.41 -28.40
CA ALA A 244 11.53 -1.61 -28.96
C ALA A 244 11.23 -1.50 -30.48
N ALA A 245 10.69 -0.36 -30.93
CA ALA A 245 10.40 -0.13 -32.34
C ALA A 245 11.70 0.06 -33.17
N GLN A 246 12.74 0.66 -32.58
CA GLN A 246 14.05 0.75 -33.24
C GLN A 246 14.67 -0.64 -33.44
N LEU A 247 14.60 -1.50 -32.41
CA LEU A 247 15.05 -2.89 -32.48
C LEU A 247 14.28 -3.68 -33.53
N ASP A 248 12.95 -3.59 -33.55
CA ASP A 248 12.11 -4.32 -34.51
C ASP A 248 12.51 -3.98 -35.97
N VAL A 249 12.78 -2.71 -36.28
CA VAL A 249 13.22 -2.27 -37.63
C VAL A 249 14.61 -2.82 -37.98
N VAL A 250 15.57 -2.75 -37.05
CA VAL A 250 16.95 -3.23 -37.28
C VAL A 250 16.99 -4.75 -37.40
N GLN A 251 16.31 -5.47 -36.50
CA GLN A 251 16.23 -6.93 -36.51
C GLN A 251 15.62 -7.44 -37.81
N LEU A 252 14.54 -6.83 -38.30
CA LEU A 252 13.93 -7.28 -39.56
C LEU A 252 14.91 -7.18 -40.74
N VAL A 253 15.75 -6.14 -40.75
CA VAL A 253 16.76 -5.96 -41.78
C VAL A 253 17.91 -6.96 -41.64
N GLN A 254 18.25 -7.40 -40.43
CA GLN A 254 19.26 -8.44 -40.22
C GLN A 254 18.87 -9.79 -40.85
N HIS A 255 17.58 -10.13 -40.83
CA HIS A 255 17.07 -11.40 -41.37
C HIS A 255 16.95 -11.41 -42.90
N LEU A 256 17.34 -10.34 -43.58
CA LEU A 256 17.29 -10.25 -45.05
C LEU A 256 18.42 -11.03 -45.72
N PRO A 257 18.12 -11.82 -46.78
CA PRO A 257 19.15 -12.50 -47.57
C PRO A 257 20.13 -11.53 -48.26
N HIS A 258 19.74 -10.25 -48.43
CA HIS A 258 20.55 -9.21 -49.04
C HIS A 258 21.21 -8.24 -48.04
N ARG A 259 21.19 -8.55 -46.73
CA ARG A 259 21.78 -7.69 -45.68
C ARG A 259 23.23 -7.30 -45.95
N GLN A 260 24.03 -8.20 -46.52
CA GLN A 260 25.44 -7.96 -46.86
C GLN A 260 25.62 -6.90 -47.96
N ARG A 261 24.59 -6.62 -48.77
CA ARG A 261 24.61 -5.59 -49.82
C ARG A 261 24.14 -4.23 -49.31
N LEU A 262 23.54 -4.17 -48.13
CA LEU A 262 23.02 -2.94 -47.54
C LEU A 262 24.12 -2.20 -46.78
N ASN A 263 24.42 -0.98 -47.24
CA ASN A 263 25.41 -0.11 -46.60
C ASN A 263 24.72 0.78 -45.56
N ILE A 264 25.09 0.60 -44.28
CA ILE A 264 24.64 1.47 -43.19
C ILE A 264 25.24 2.87 -43.41
N ARG A 265 24.41 3.90 -43.30
CA ARG A 265 24.86 5.29 -43.39
C ARG A 265 25.77 5.64 -42.22
N PRO A 266 26.87 6.39 -42.44
CA PRO A 266 27.83 6.73 -41.38
C PRO A 266 27.20 7.35 -40.14
N GLU A 267 26.16 8.17 -40.31
CA GLU A 267 25.48 8.90 -39.24
C GLU A 267 24.63 8.01 -38.32
N MET A 268 24.30 6.80 -38.76
CA MET A 268 23.48 5.83 -38.03
C MET A 268 24.26 4.57 -37.64
N ARG A 269 25.54 4.48 -37.99
CA ARG A 269 26.36 3.28 -37.78
C ARG A 269 26.48 2.89 -36.31
N GLU A 270 26.80 3.85 -35.45
CA GLU A 270 26.94 3.62 -34.00
C GLU A 270 25.63 3.13 -33.38
N LEU A 271 24.53 3.83 -33.64
CA LEU A 271 23.21 3.44 -33.14
C LEU A 271 22.76 2.06 -33.66
N VAL A 272 23.00 1.77 -34.94
CA VAL A 272 22.64 0.46 -35.50
C VAL A 272 23.49 -0.62 -34.85
N SER A 273 24.81 -0.44 -34.73
CA SER A 273 25.68 -1.40 -34.04
C SER A 273 25.26 -1.65 -32.59
N GLU A 274 24.93 -0.62 -31.82
CA GLU A 274 24.40 -0.78 -30.45
C GLU A 274 23.08 -1.59 -30.40
N LEU A 275 22.19 -1.39 -31.37
CA LEU A 275 20.92 -2.12 -31.47
C LEU A 275 21.12 -3.56 -31.96
N GLU A 276 22.18 -3.82 -32.72
CA GLU A 276 22.57 -5.16 -33.16
C GLU A 276 23.25 -5.96 -32.01
N GLU A 277 24.08 -5.32 -31.18
CA GLU A 277 24.81 -5.93 -30.05
C GLU A 277 23.91 -6.33 -28.86
N VAL A 278 22.79 -5.64 -28.64
CA VAL A 278 21.84 -5.96 -27.55
C VAL A 278 21.13 -7.32 -27.75
N ASN A 279 21.36 -7.97 -28.89
CA ASN A 279 20.64 -9.15 -29.35
C ASN A 279 21.54 -10.39 -29.58
N GLU A 280 22.85 -10.30 -29.29
CA GLU A 280 23.75 -11.45 -29.10
C GLU A 280 23.76 -11.88 -27.62
#